data_AF-A0A7S3SNE8-F1
#
_entry.id   AF-A0A7S3SNE8-F1
#
_cell.length_a   1.000
_cell.length_b   1.000
_cell.length_c   1.000
_cell.angle_alpha   90.00
_cell.angle_beta   90.00
_cell.angle_gamma   90.00
#
_symmetry.space_group_name_H-M   'P 1'
#
loop_
_entity.id
_entity.type
_entity.pdbx_description
1 polymer ?
#
loop_
_entity_poly.entity_id
_entity_poly.type
_entity_poly.pdbx_seq_one_letter_code
_entity_poly.pdbx_strand_id
1 'polypeptide(L)'
;PATVDAEALHDWHLETMAAIREYQFPARGCRAPTQRFLVADDYTRAGLGSAVWFWRTCLLDAMNENRTLVIRTRTRSGFLRPWSNCTVEDADAVAAQLSVVV
;
A
#
# COMPACT_ATOMS: atom_id res chain seq x y z
N PRO A 1 -17.60 24.20 -22.91
CA PRO A 1 -16.81 23.32 -22.01
C PRO A 1 -17.68 22.15 -21.54
N ALA A 2 -17.19 20.91 -21.62
CA ALA A 2 -17.86 19.78 -20.98
C ALA A 2 -17.86 20.02 -19.47
N THR A 3 -19.02 20.11 -18.86
CA THR A 3 -19.15 20.14 -17.40
C THR A 3 -18.77 18.76 -16.90
N VAL A 4 -17.70 18.67 -16.13
CA VAL A 4 -17.34 17.41 -15.47
C VAL A 4 -18.44 17.12 -14.44
N ASP A 5 -19.09 15.97 -14.60
CA ASP A 5 -20.13 15.53 -13.68
C ASP A 5 -19.50 15.21 -12.31
N ALA A 6 -19.89 15.98 -11.29
CA ALA A 6 -19.35 15.85 -9.95
C ALA A 6 -19.78 14.53 -9.28
N GLU A 7 -20.94 13.99 -9.65
CA GLU A 7 -21.44 12.71 -9.14
C GLU A 7 -20.59 11.56 -9.69
N ALA A 8 -20.38 11.53 -11.01
CA ALA A 8 -19.47 10.56 -11.64
C ALA A 8 -18.04 10.62 -11.09
N LEU A 9 -17.50 11.81 -10.78
CA LEU A 9 -16.19 11.95 -10.14
C LEU A 9 -16.18 11.39 -8.71
N HIS A 10 -17.27 11.59 -7.96
CA HIS A 10 -17.39 11.09 -6.60
C HIS A 10 -17.43 9.56 -6.60
N ASP A 11 -18.23 8.95 -7.48
CA ASP A 11 -18.33 7.50 -7.61
C ASP A 11 -16.99 6.88 -7.99
N TRP A 12 -16.31 7.46 -8.99
CA TRP A 12 -14.98 7.00 -9.40
C TRP A 12 -13.94 7.09 -8.27
N HIS A 13 -14.03 8.15 -7.44
CA HIS A 13 -13.19 8.26 -6.25
C HIS A 13 -13.48 7.15 -5.24
N LEU A 14 -14.74 6.86 -4.96
CA LEU A 14 -15.13 5.80 -4.02
C LEU A 14 -14.68 4.42 -4.50
N GLU A 15 -14.87 4.10 -5.79
CA GLU A 15 -14.41 2.85 -6.40
C GLU A 15 -12.89 2.70 -6.30
N THR A 16 -12.15 3.77 -6.60
CA THR A 16 -10.68 3.77 -6.48
C THR A 16 -10.24 3.53 -5.03
N MET A 17 -10.90 4.18 -4.08
CA MET A 17 -10.61 4.00 -2.65
C MET A 17 -10.96 2.60 -2.15
N ALA A 18 -12.02 1.99 -2.66
CA ALA A 18 -12.38 0.61 -2.37
C ALA A 18 -11.31 -0.36 -2.89
N ALA A 19 -10.87 -0.20 -4.14
CA ALA A 19 -9.80 -1.01 -4.73
C ALA A 19 -8.50 -0.90 -3.92
N ILE A 20 -8.07 0.33 -3.58
CA ILE A 20 -6.88 0.55 -2.74
C ILE A 20 -7.03 -0.20 -1.41
N ARG A 21 -8.21 -0.14 -0.78
CA ARG A 21 -8.44 -0.82 0.50
C ARG A 21 -8.34 -2.34 0.39
N GLU A 22 -8.84 -2.95 -0.68
CA GLU A 22 -8.76 -4.40 -0.86
C GLU A 22 -7.31 -4.89 -0.90
N TYR A 23 -6.42 -4.15 -1.57
CA TYR A 23 -4.99 -4.49 -1.63
C TYR A 23 -4.25 -4.19 -0.32
N GLN A 24 -4.59 -3.08 0.33
CA GLN A 24 -3.86 -2.63 1.52
C GLN A 24 -4.39 -3.24 2.83
N PHE A 25 -5.61 -3.76 2.84
CA PHE A 25 -6.28 -4.31 4.03
C PHE A 25 -6.86 -5.70 3.73
N PRO A 26 -6.01 -6.71 3.48
CA PRO A 26 -6.46 -8.04 3.06
C PRO A 26 -7.37 -8.69 4.11
N ALA A 27 -8.59 -9.05 3.71
CA ALA A 27 -9.58 -9.68 4.58
C ALA A 27 -9.14 -11.05 5.13
N ARG A 28 -8.26 -11.76 4.41
CA ARG A 28 -7.69 -13.06 4.82
C ARG A 28 -6.56 -12.92 5.84
N GLY A 29 -6.17 -11.69 6.18
CA GLY A 29 -5.07 -11.37 7.08
C GLY A 29 -3.72 -11.27 6.36
N CYS A 30 -2.80 -10.52 6.97
CA CYS A 30 -1.49 -10.20 6.40
C CYS A 30 -0.57 -11.42 6.26
N ARG A 31 -0.76 -12.46 7.07
CA ARG A 31 0.09 -13.66 7.06
C ARG A 31 -0.50 -14.82 6.26
N ALA A 32 -1.46 -14.55 5.38
CA ALA A 32 -1.95 -15.58 4.47
C ALA A 32 -0.80 -16.03 3.54
N PRO A 33 -0.63 -17.34 3.28
CA PRO A 33 0.49 -17.84 2.45
C PRO A 33 0.52 -17.28 1.02
N THR A 34 -0.65 -16.86 0.51
CA THR A 34 -0.80 -16.27 -0.83
C THR A 34 -0.54 -14.76 -0.84
N GLN A 35 -0.34 -14.14 0.32
CA GLN A 35 -0.16 -12.70 0.41
C GLN A 35 1.20 -12.31 -0.18
N ARG A 36 1.20 -11.27 -1.01
CA ARG A 36 2.41 -10.74 -1.62
C ARG A 36 2.61 -9.30 -1.18
N PHE A 37 3.87 -8.92 -1.01
CA PHE A 37 4.25 -7.64 -0.46
C PHE A 37 5.18 -6.88 -1.39
N LEU A 38 5.02 -5.57 -1.43
CA LEU A 38 6.02 -4.62 -1.89
C LEU A 38 6.47 -3.83 -0.66
N VAL A 39 7.73 -4.00 -0.28
CA VAL A 39 8.33 -3.29 0.85
C VAL A 39 9.05 -2.07 0.30
N ALA A 40 8.60 -0.87 0.68
CA ALA A 40 9.24 0.39 0.32
C ALA A 40 9.89 1.02 1.55
N ASP A 41 11.07 1.63 1.39
CA ASP A 41 11.71 2.37 2.48
C ASP A 41 11.07 3.77 2.67
N ASP A 42 11.23 4.32 3.87
CA ASP A 42 10.91 5.73 4.15
C ASP A 42 11.79 6.65 3.28
N TYR A 43 11.19 7.36 2.32
CA TYR A 43 11.93 8.29 1.46
C TYR A 43 12.10 9.63 2.16
N THR A 44 13.09 9.72 3.05
CA THR A 44 13.35 10.90 3.87
C THR A 44 14.35 11.88 3.25
N ARG A 45 14.92 11.55 2.09
CA ARG A 45 16.02 12.33 1.47
C ARG A 45 15.57 13.64 0.81
N ALA A 46 14.29 13.76 0.46
CA ALA A 46 13.69 15.00 0.00
C ALA A 46 12.40 15.22 0.81
N GLY A 47 12.08 16.48 1.12
CA GLY A 47 11.00 16.82 2.06
C GLY A 47 9.65 16.16 1.75
N LEU A 48 8.70 16.26 2.70
CA LEU A 48 7.44 15.51 2.73
C LEU A 48 6.73 15.37 1.37
N GLY A 49 6.65 16.43 0.57
CA GLY A 49 6.03 16.37 -0.75
C GLY A 49 6.66 15.33 -1.68
N SER A 50 7.98 15.22 -1.70
CA SER A 50 8.70 14.21 -2.51
C SER A 50 8.47 12.80 -1.97
N ALA A 51 8.42 12.64 -0.66
CA ALA A 51 8.13 11.36 -0.01
C ALA A 51 6.72 10.86 -0.37
N VAL A 52 5.71 11.73 -0.33
CA VAL A 52 4.32 11.40 -0.71
C VAL A 52 4.25 10.95 -2.17
N TRP A 53 4.94 11.64 -3.07
CA TRP A 53 5.01 11.24 -4.48
C TRP A 53 5.67 9.88 -4.67
N PHE A 54 6.79 9.64 -3.98
CA PHE A 54 7.46 8.34 -4.00
C PHE A 54 6.53 7.21 -3.52
N TRP A 55 5.87 7.38 -2.37
CA TRP A 55 4.94 6.37 -1.83
C TRP A 55 3.72 6.16 -2.72
N ARG A 56 3.22 7.21 -3.38
CA ARG A 56 2.15 7.09 -4.38
C ARG A 56 2.57 6.19 -5.54
N THR A 57 3.78 6.36 -6.06
CA THR A 57 4.30 5.49 -7.14
C THR A 57 4.41 4.05 -6.66
N CYS A 58 4.96 3.81 -5.47
CA CYS A 58 5.04 2.47 -4.89
C CYS A 58 3.66 1.81 -4.71
N LEU A 59 2.62 2.60 -4.37
CA LEU A 59 1.26 2.09 -4.24
C LEU A 59 0.71 1.62 -5.59
N LEU A 60 0.92 2.40 -6.65
CA LEU A 60 0.48 2.04 -8.00
C LEU A 60 1.17 0.76 -8.49
N ASP A 61 2.49 0.66 -8.28
CA ASP A 61 3.25 -0.54 -8.65
C ASP A 61 2.79 -1.77 -7.85
N ALA A 62 2.56 -1.61 -6.55
CA ALA A 62 2.05 -2.68 -5.71
C ALA A 62 0.68 -3.17 -6.20
N MET A 63 -0.24 -2.26 -6.54
CA MET A 63 -1.56 -2.62 -7.07
C MET A 63 -1.46 -3.34 -8.42
N ASN A 64 -0.62 -2.86 -9.34
CA ASN A 64 -0.41 -3.50 -10.64
C ASN A 64 0.11 -4.94 -10.52
N GLU A 65 0.88 -5.22 -9.47
CA GLU A 65 1.46 -6.54 -9.22
C GLU A 65 0.65 -7.42 -8.24
N ASN A 66 -0.54 -6.98 -7.83
CA ASN A 66 -1.36 -7.64 -6.80
C ASN A 66 -0.61 -7.84 -5.47
N ARG A 67 0.04 -6.79 -4.99
CA ARG A 67 0.82 -6.77 -3.74
C ARG A 67 0.26 -5.75 -2.75
N THR A 68 0.39 -6.03 -1.47
CA THR A 68 0.21 -5.04 -0.40
C THR A 68 1.46 -4.19 -0.27
N LEU A 69 1.30 -2.87 -0.18
CA LEU A 69 2.41 -1.96 0.06
C LEU A 69 2.63 -1.87 1.57
N VAL A 70 3.85 -2.14 2.01
CA VAL A 70 4.26 -1.86 3.40
C VAL A 70 5.43 -0.90 3.38
N ILE A 71 5.32 0.18 4.14
CA ILE A 71 6.35 1.21 4.21
C ILE A 71 7.21 0.92 5.45
N ARG A 72 8.48 0.62 5.22
CA ARG A 72 9.50 0.52 6.27
C ARG A 72 9.84 1.92 6.77
N THR A 73 9.01 2.43 7.66
CA THR A 73 9.25 3.72 8.30
C THR A 73 10.27 3.60 9.43
N ARG A 74 11.31 4.44 9.41
CA ARG A 74 12.28 4.55 10.51
C ARG A 74 11.89 5.64 11.51
N THR A 75 10.97 6.52 11.12
CA THR A 75 10.49 7.67 11.88
C THR A 75 9.00 7.53 12.03
N ARG A 76 8.49 7.21 13.23
CA ARG A 76 7.05 7.08 13.51
C ARG A 76 6.28 8.21 12.81
N SER A 77 5.59 7.88 11.72
CA SER A 77 4.74 8.82 10.98
C SER A 77 3.46 9.05 11.80
N GLY A 78 3.59 9.63 12.99
CA GLY A 78 2.50 9.82 13.95
C GLY A 78 1.38 10.74 13.45
N PHE A 79 1.52 11.30 12.25
CA PHE A 79 0.60 12.25 11.63
C PHE A 79 -0.28 11.65 10.53
N LEU A 80 0.01 10.43 10.05
CA LEU A 80 -0.76 9.77 8.99
C LEU A 80 -1.38 8.48 9.51
N ARG A 81 -2.61 8.20 9.07
CA ARG A 81 -3.18 6.87 9.25
C ARG A 81 -2.29 5.82 8.56
N PRO A 82 -2.17 4.61 9.12
CA PRO A 82 -1.39 3.55 8.49
C PRO A 82 -1.93 3.26 7.09
N TRP A 83 -1.01 3.07 6.14
CA TRP A 83 -1.32 2.84 4.72
C TRP A 83 -1.92 1.45 4.47
N SER A 84 -1.58 0.50 5.34
CA SER A 84 -2.01 -0.89 5.37
C SER A 84 -2.14 -1.35 6.83
N ASN A 85 -2.92 -2.40 7.11
CA ASN A 85 -2.90 -3.10 8.39
C ASN A 85 -1.76 -4.13 8.51
N CYS A 86 -0.99 -4.32 7.45
CA CYS A 86 0.15 -5.22 7.40
C CYS A 86 1.45 -4.48 7.68
N THR A 87 2.42 -5.20 8.24
CA THR A 87 3.72 -4.63 8.59
C THR A 87 4.87 -5.25 7.80
N VAL A 88 6.07 -4.68 7.94
CA VAL A 88 7.29 -5.26 7.37
C VAL A 88 7.57 -6.64 7.98
N GLU A 89 7.29 -6.82 9.27
CA GLU A 89 7.44 -8.10 9.95
C GLU A 89 6.50 -9.17 9.39
N ASP A 90 5.29 -8.80 8.95
CA ASP A 90 4.39 -9.73 8.27
C ASP A 90 4.96 -10.16 6.90
N ALA A 91 5.53 -9.20 6.15
CA ALA A 91 6.17 -9.48 4.87
C ALA A 91 7.37 -10.43 5.04
N ASP A 92 8.22 -10.17 6.03
CA ASP A 92 9.37 -11.00 6.35
C ASP A 92 8.93 -12.41 6.80
N ALA A 93 7.86 -12.52 7.59
CA ALA A 93 7.31 -13.80 8.03
C ALA A 93 6.78 -14.63 6.86
N VAL A 94 6.06 -14.03 5.91
CA VAL A 94 5.56 -14.73 4.72
C VAL A 94 6.71 -15.13 3.79
N ALA A 95 7.71 -14.26 3.59
CA ALA A 95 8.89 -14.60 2.81
C ALA A 95 9.66 -15.78 3.42
N ALA A 96 9.81 -15.82 4.74
CA ALA A 96 10.44 -16.93 5.44
C ALA A 96 9.66 -18.24 5.26
N GLN A 97 8.32 -18.23 5.35
CA GLN A 97 7.49 -19.42 5.12
C GLN A 97 7.67 -19.99 3.71
N LEU A 98 7.73 -19.12 2.69
CA LEU A 98 7.93 -19.55 1.31
C LEU A 98 9.34 -20.11 1.06
N SER A 99 10.34 -19.70 1.84
CA SER A 99 11.71 -20.20 1.74
C SER A 99 11.96 -21.57 2.39
N VAL A 100 11.06 -22.02 3.28
CA VAL A 100 11.15 -23.31 3.98
C VAL A 100 10.51 -24.45 3.17
N VAL A 101 9.67 -24.12 2.19
CA VAL A 101 9.06 -25.08 1.26
C VAL A 101 10.02 -25.31 0.08
N VAL A 102 11.05 -26.12 0.29
CA VAL A 102 11.94 -26.65 -0.77
C VAL A 102 12.05 -28.16 -0.63
#